data_AF-A0A699UZI8-F1
#
_entry.id   AF-A0A699UZI8-F1
#
_cell.length_a   1.000
_cell.length_b   1.000
_cell.length_c   1.000
_cell.angle_alpha   90.00
_cell.angle_beta   90.00
_cell.angle_gamma   90.00
#
_symmetry.space_group_name_H-M   'P 1'
#
loop_
_entity.id
_entity.type
_entity.pdbx_description
1 polymer ?
#
loop_
_entity_poly.entity_id
_entity_poly.type
_entity_poly.pdbx_seq_one_letter_code
_entity_poly.pdbx_strand_id
1 'polypeptide(L)' 'DFFPTLHKDLKVVEPKNQSFKEDEPPEIELKELPPHLEYAFLGDNGKWPVIIAKDLSSNEKTALINAG' A
#
# COMPACT_ATOMS: atom_id res chain seq x y z
N ASP A 1 6.99 37.67 7.15
CA ASP A 1 7.72 36.41 6.97
C ASP A 1 7.43 35.44 8.10
N PHE A 2 6.52 34.49 7.88
CA PHE A 2 6.13 33.50 8.89
C PHE A 2 6.12 32.11 8.26
N PHE A 3 7.30 31.53 8.12
CA PHE A 3 7.48 30.08 8.02
C PHE A 3 8.86 29.74 8.59
N PRO A 4 8.97 29.37 9.88
CA PRO A 4 10.17 28.71 10.36
C PRO A 4 10.17 27.30 9.76
N THR A 5 11.02 27.13 8.75
CA THR A 5 11.63 25.89 8.29
C THR A 5 11.19 24.63 9.03
N LEU A 6 10.12 23.98 8.56
CA LEU A 6 9.69 22.67 9.00
C LEU A 6 10.61 21.60 8.39
N HIS A 7 11.88 21.65 8.75
CA HIS A 7 12.88 20.64 8.46
C HIS A 7 13.34 20.10 9.80
N LYS A 8 12.88 18.90 10.19
CA LYS A 8 13.70 17.87 10.89
C LYS A 8 12.95 16.75 11.62
N ASP A 9 11.65 16.52 11.42
CA ASP A 9 11.00 15.34 12.02
C ASP A 9 10.25 14.45 11.02
N LEU A 10 10.64 14.48 9.75
CA LEU A 10 10.33 13.35 8.87
C LEU A 10 11.24 12.20 9.27
N LYS A 11 10.82 11.43 10.27
CA LYS A 11 11.33 10.10 10.56
C LYS A 11 11.00 9.25 9.33
N VAL A 12 11.84 9.35 8.30
CA VAL A 12 11.88 8.43 7.18
C VAL A 12 12.16 7.08 7.84
N VAL A 13 11.09 6.33 8.08
CA VAL A 13 11.19 4.90 8.31
C VAL A 13 11.80 4.39 7.02
N GLU A 14 13.11 4.19 7.05
CA GLU A 14 13.82 3.43 6.03
C GLU A 14 12.98 2.16 5.84
N PRO A 15 12.38 1.94 4.65
CA PRO A 15 11.71 0.68 4.41
C PRO A 15 12.81 -0.35 4.59
N LYS A 16 12.76 -1.09 5.70
CA LYS A 16 13.55 -2.29 5.85
C LYS A 16 13.25 -3.06 4.59
N ASN A 17 14.25 -3.17 3.72
CA ASN A 17 14.24 -4.01 2.54
C ASN A 17 14.10 -5.45 3.05
N GLN A 18 12.93 -5.79 3.54
CA GLN A 18 12.40 -7.12 3.49
C GLN A 18 12.34 -7.33 1.98
N SER A 19 13.36 -8.00 1.44
CA SER A 19 13.40 -8.38 0.04
C SER A 19 12.09 -9.08 -0.25
N PHE A 20 11.10 -8.34 -0.75
CA PHE A 20 10.02 -8.90 -1.50
C PHE A 20 10.76 -9.56 -2.65
N LYS A 21 10.94 -10.88 -2.60
CA LYS A 21 11.43 -11.62 -3.75
C LYS A 21 10.53 -11.19 -4.89
N GLU A 22 11.05 -10.49 -5.88
CA GLU A 22 10.25 -9.92 -6.97
C GLU A 22 9.45 -11.00 -7.71
N ASP A 23 9.83 -12.26 -7.56
CA ASP A 23 9.21 -13.42 -8.18
C ASP A 23 8.22 -14.21 -7.31
N GLU A 24 8.14 -13.98 -6.01
CA GLU A 24 7.15 -14.66 -5.16
C GLU A 24 6.24 -13.65 -4.49
N PRO A 25 4.91 -13.83 -4.53
CA PRO A 25 4.03 -13.03 -3.69
C PRO A 25 4.54 -13.18 -2.24
N PRO A 26 4.66 -12.08 -1.48
CA PRO A 26 5.00 -12.21 -0.06
C PRO A 26 3.98 -13.15 0.58
N GLU A 27 4.45 -14.16 1.33
CA GLU A 27 3.57 -14.93 2.23
C GLU A 27 3.01 -13.93 3.23
N ILE A 28 1.84 -13.38 2.87
CA ILE A 28 1.20 -12.36 3.65
C ILE A 28 0.50 -13.09 4.80
N GLU A 29 1.15 -13.11 5.96
CA GLU A 29 0.41 -13.18 7.21
C GLU A 29 -0.45 -11.90 7.25
N LEU A 30 -1.69 -11.97 6.75
CA LEU A 30 -2.64 -10.85 6.74
C LEU A 30 -2.83 -10.39 8.18
N LYS A 31 -2.02 -9.44 8.62
CA LYS A 31 -2.18 -8.77 9.90
C LYS A 31 -3.52 -8.05 9.88
N GLU A 32 -4.16 -7.94 11.04
CA GLU A 32 -5.41 -7.18 11.14
C GLU A 32 -5.16 -5.74 10.68
N LEU A 33 -5.84 -5.38 9.58
CA LEU A 33 -5.82 -4.01 9.09
C LEU A 33 -6.75 -3.14 9.94
N PRO A 34 -6.49 -1.83 10.00
CA PRO A 34 -7.46 -0.87 10.46
C PRO A 34 -8.81 -1.06 9.71
N PRO A 35 -9.96 -0.81 10.35
CA PRO A 35 -11.27 -1.10 9.78
C PRO A 35 -11.62 -0.31 8.52
N HIS A 36 -10.88 0.77 8.23
CA HIS A 36 -11.01 1.60 7.04
C HIS A 36 -10.12 1.13 5.88
N LEU A 37 -9.28 0.11 6.08
CA LEU A 37 -8.41 -0.46 5.05
C LEU A 37 -8.82 -1.90 4.73
N GLU A 38 -8.59 -2.29 3.48
CA GLU A 38 -8.89 -3.61 2.95
C GLU A 38 -7.72 -4.06 2.06
N TYR A 39 -7.46 -5.36 2.03
CA TYR A 39 -6.51 -5.93 1.08
C TYR A 39 -7.17 -6.14 -0.28
N ALA A 40 -6.49 -5.72 -1.34
CA ALA A 40 -6.82 -6.06 -2.71
C ALA A 40 -5.60 -6.67 -3.40
N PHE A 41 -5.79 -7.34 -4.53
CA PHE A 41 -4.72 -8.01 -5.26
C PHE A 41 -4.57 -7.39 -6.65
N LEU A 42 -3.34 -7.00 -6.98
CA LEU A 42 -2.93 -6.34 -8.22
C LEU A 42 -2.11 -7.30 -9.11
N GLY A 43 -2.16 -7.04 -10.42
CA GLY A 43 -1.48 -7.80 -11.47
C GLY A 43 -2.37 -8.87 -12.09
N ASP A 44 -2.00 -9.34 -13.29
CA ASP A 44 -2.80 -10.26 -14.11
C ASP A 44 -3.27 -11.53 -13.36
N ASN A 45 -2.50 -11.97 -12.36
CA ASN A 45 -2.79 -13.14 -11.54
C ASN A 45 -3.14 -12.80 -10.08
N GLY A 46 -3.35 -11.52 -9.74
CA GLY A 46 -3.54 -11.08 -8.36
C GLY A 46 -2.34 -11.40 -7.46
N LYS A 47 -1.12 -11.40 -8.03
CA LYS A 47 0.10 -11.80 -7.33
C LYS A 47 0.51 -10.77 -6.27
N TRP A 48 0.15 -9.50 -6.45
CA TRP A 48 0.64 -8.43 -5.59
C TRP A 48 -0.44 -7.94 -4.64
N PRO A 49 -0.36 -8.26 -3.35
CA PRO A 49 -1.28 -7.68 -2.38
C PRO A 49 -1.00 -6.19 -2.22
N VAL A 50 -2.04 -5.39 -2.37
CA VAL A 50 -2.07 -3.94 -2.15
C VAL A 50 -3.07 -3.61 -1.05
N ILE A 51 -2.82 -2.55 -0.31
CA ILE A 51 -3.73 -2.06 0.74
C ILE A 51 -4.52 -0.89 0.15
N ILE A 52 -5.83 -1.01 0.14
CA ILE A 52 -6.76 0.00 -0.37
C ILE A 52 -7.69 0.49 0.74
N ALA A 53 -8.30 1.66 0.56
CA ALA A 53 -9.35 2.10 1.46
C ALA A 53 -10.64 1.30 1.21
N LYS A 54 -11.28 0.86 2.30
CA LYS A 54 -12.54 0.12 2.24
C LYS A 54 -13.68 0.97 1.69
N ASP A 55 -13.58 2.29 1.89
CA ASP A 55 -14.58 3.28 1.47
C ASP A 55 -14.58 3.55 -0.04
N LEU A 56 -13.64 2.97 -0.81
CA LEU A 56 -13.63 3.08 -2.27
C LEU A 56 -14.84 2.38 -2.88
N SER A 57 -15.44 3.02 -3.88
CA SER A 57 -16.47 2.38 -4.71
C SER A 57 -15.87 1.28 -5.58
N SER A 58 -16.67 0.30 -5.98
CA SER A 58 -16.19 -0.79 -6.85
C SER A 58 -15.54 -0.27 -8.14
N ASN A 59 -16.04 0.84 -8.68
CA ASN A 59 -15.46 1.44 -9.90
C ASN A 59 -14.06 2.01 -9.65
N GLU A 60 -13.84 2.68 -8.51
CA GLU A 60 -12.51 3.18 -8.12
C GLU A 60 -11.55 2.03 -7.82
N LYS A 61 -12.03 0.97 -7.16
CA LYS A 61 -11.24 -0.25 -6.92
C LYS A 61 -10.80 -0.89 -8.25
N THR A 62 -11.71 -1.04 -9.20
CA THR A 62 -11.39 -1.56 -10.54
C THR A 62 -10.45 -0.63 -11.30
N ALA A 63 -10.61 0.69 -11.20
CA ALA A 63 -9.71 1.65 -11.82
C ALA A 63 -8.29 1.55 -11.26
N LEU A 64 -8.12 1.35 -9.94
CA LEU A 64 -6.81 1.14 -9.32
C LEU A 64 -6.14 -0.17 -9.77
N ILE A 65 -6.91 -1.22 -9.99
CA ILE A 65 -6.39 -2.53 -10.39
C ILE A 65 -6.05 -2.56 -11.90
N ASN A 66 -6.84 -1.88 -12.73
CA ASN A 66 -6.68 -1.88 -14.19
C ASN A 66 -5.79 -0.76 -14.75
N ALA A 67 -5.38 0.22 -13.92
CA ALA A 67 -4.51 1.32 -14.37
C ALA A 67 -3.02 0.94 -14.47
N GLY A 68 -2.66 -0.32 -14.18
CA GLY A 68 -1.30 -0.86 -14.22
C GLY A 68 -0.88 -1.35 -15.59
#